data_AF-A0A851MRD3-F1
#
_entry.id   AF-A0A851MRD3-F1
#
_cell.length_a   1.000
_cell.length_b   1.000
_cell.length_c   1.000
_cell.angle_alpha   90.00
_cell.angle_beta   90.00
_cell.angle_gamma   90.00
#
_symmetry.space_group_name_H-M   'P 1'
#
loop_
_entity.id
_entity.type
_entity.pdbx_description
1 polymer ?
#
loop_
_entity_poly.entity_id
_entity_poly.type
_entity_poly.pdbx_seq_one_letter_code
_entity_poly.pdbx_strand_id
1 'polypeptide(L)'
;PMVTGTSVLGLKFDRGVMLAADTVGSYGSLARFRGLSRLFRVNDSTVLGASGDYADFQYLRLLLDQMVIDEELLGDGHSYSPRAIHSSVLYNRHINPLWNTLLIAGCSPGGEGFLGYVDMLGVAFEAPSLATGFGAYLAQ
;
A
#
# COMPACT_ATOMS: atom_id res chain seq x y z
N PRO A 1 -10.26 14.63 3.77
CA PRO A 1 -9.08 14.12 4.50
C PRO A 1 -8.71 15.05 5.67
N MET A 2 -8.28 14.50 6.81
CA MET A 2 -7.98 15.25 8.05
C MET A 2 -6.49 15.21 8.37
N VAL A 3 -5.95 14.02 8.62
CA VAL A 3 -4.52 13.79 8.87
C VAL A 3 -3.98 13.05 7.67
N THR A 4 -3.02 13.64 6.96
CA THR A 4 -2.56 13.10 5.67
C THR A 4 -1.09 12.74 5.68
N GLY A 5 -0.79 11.60 5.06
CA GLY A 5 0.53 11.24 4.59
C GLY A 5 0.81 11.81 3.20
N THR A 6 2.08 12.04 2.90
CA THR A 6 2.58 12.62 1.65
C THR A 6 3.02 11.51 0.71
N SER A 7 4.29 11.47 0.30
CA SER A 7 4.78 10.58 -0.74
C SER A 7 5.19 9.22 -0.18
N VAL A 8 4.93 8.19 -0.97
CA VAL A 8 5.47 6.84 -0.84
C VAL A 8 6.22 6.53 -2.13
N LEU A 9 7.43 5.99 -2.01
CA LEU A 9 8.28 5.61 -3.13
C LEU A 9 8.41 4.08 -3.17
N GLY A 10 8.46 3.53 -4.38
CA GLY A 10 8.61 2.11 -4.62
C GLY A 10 9.55 1.82 -5.79
N LEU A 11 10.36 0.77 -5.63
CA LEU A 11 11.41 0.36 -6.56
C LEU A 11 11.46 -1.17 -6.63
N LYS A 12 11.40 -1.73 -7.84
CA LYS A 12 11.79 -3.13 -8.11
C LYS A 12 13.30 -3.22 -8.28
N PHE A 13 13.92 -4.23 -7.69
CA PHE A 13 15.33 -4.55 -7.87
C PHE A 13 15.51 -6.05 -8.07
N ASP A 14 16.75 -6.50 -8.29
CA ASP A 14 17.02 -7.93 -8.47
C ASP A 14 16.56 -8.73 -7.25
N ARG A 15 15.63 -9.66 -7.47
CA ARG A 15 15.04 -10.55 -6.46
C ARG A 15 14.27 -9.85 -5.34
N GLY A 16 13.76 -8.63 -5.56
CA GLY A 16 12.99 -7.96 -4.52
C GLY A 16 12.35 -6.64 -4.92
N VAL A 17 11.66 -6.05 -3.96
CA VAL A 17 11.00 -4.74 -4.09
C VAL A 17 11.19 -3.98 -2.78
N MET A 18 11.39 -2.67 -2.90
CA MET A 18 11.55 -1.76 -1.76
C MET A 18 10.44 -0.73 -1.77
N LEU A 19 9.87 -0.45 -0.60
CA LEU A 19 9.02 0.71 -0.37
C LEU A 19 9.66 1.63 0.68
N ALA A 20 9.50 2.93 0.50
CA ALA A 20 9.94 3.94 1.46
C ALA A 20 8.85 5.01 1.65
N ALA A 21 8.65 5.41 2.91
CA ALA A 21 7.75 6.48 3.28
C ALA A 21 8.31 7.20 4.52
N ASP A 22 8.09 8.51 4.63
CA ASP A 22 8.30 9.22 5.89
C ASP A 22 7.27 8.78 6.95
N THR A 23 7.48 9.20 8.20
CA THR A 23 6.65 8.84 9.36
C THR A 23 5.79 10.00 9.89
N VAL A 24 5.57 11.02 9.05
CA VAL A 24 4.84 12.23 9.42
C VAL A 24 3.38 12.13 8.98
N GLY A 25 2.48 12.47 9.91
CA GLY A 25 1.07 12.75 9.65
C GLY A 25 0.79 14.24 9.86
N SER A 26 0.46 14.92 8.77
CA SER A 26 0.22 16.36 8.77
C SER A 26 -1.28 16.66 8.89
N TYR A 27 -1.62 17.69 9.66
CA TYR A 27 -2.95 18.29 9.71
C TYR A 27 -2.89 19.67 9.05
N GLY A 28 -3.16 19.71 7.74
CA GLY A 28 -2.81 20.86 6.92
C GLY A 28 -1.29 21.09 6.92
N SER A 29 -0.84 22.30 7.24
CA SER A 29 0.59 22.63 7.33
C SER A 29 1.26 22.18 8.64
N LEU A 30 0.49 21.77 9.65
CA LEU A 30 1.03 21.36 10.94
C LEU A 30 1.49 19.90 10.90
N ALA A 31 2.78 19.66 11.12
CA ALA A 31 3.33 18.32 11.38
C ALA A 31 2.90 17.81 12.76
N ARG A 32 1.65 17.35 12.85
CA ARG A 32 0.96 17.00 14.11
C ARG A 32 1.50 15.71 14.72
N PHE A 33 1.78 14.70 13.88
CA PHE A 33 2.33 13.41 14.32
C PHE A 33 3.64 13.12 13.58
N ARG A 34 4.68 12.69 14.30
CA ARG A 34 6.05 12.50 13.76
C ARG A 34 6.59 11.07 13.90
N GLY A 35 5.69 10.11 14.13
CA GLY A 35 6.05 8.71 14.37
C GLY A 35 4.95 7.74 13.92
N LEU A 36 4.20 8.09 12.87
CA LEU A 36 3.18 7.23 12.30
C LEU A 36 3.80 6.33 11.23
N SER A 37 3.56 5.02 11.30
CA SER A 37 3.93 4.13 10.20
C SER A 37 2.91 4.24 9.08
N ARG A 38 3.39 4.49 7.86
CA ARG A 38 2.57 4.47 6.63
C ARG A 38 2.84 3.25 5.76
N LEU A 39 3.68 2.34 6.26
CA LEU A 39 3.95 1.04 5.69
C LEU A 39 3.29 -0.02 6.57
N PHE A 40 2.62 -0.97 5.93
CA PHE A 40 1.93 -2.08 6.57
C PHE A 40 2.35 -3.39 5.88
N ARG A 41 2.86 -4.34 6.67
CA ARG A 41 3.11 -5.69 6.21
C ARG A 41 1.77 -6.41 6.16
N VAL A 42 1.33 -6.80 4.97
CA VAL A 42 0.06 -7.51 4.79
C VAL A 42 0.23 -8.99 5.10
N ASN A 43 1.29 -9.61 4.56
CA ASN A 43 1.66 -10.98 4.85
C ASN A 43 3.18 -11.16 4.66
N ASP A 44 3.67 -12.40 4.62
CA ASP A 44 5.09 -12.69 4.47
C ASP A 44 5.68 -12.25 3.12
N SER A 45 4.85 -12.14 2.08
CA SER A 45 5.28 -11.83 0.72
C SER A 45 4.91 -10.42 0.24
N THR A 46 4.06 -9.70 0.98
CA THR A 46 3.42 -8.46 0.54
C THR A 46 3.47 -7.35 1.59
N VAL A 47 3.83 -6.15 1.14
CA VAL A 47 3.84 -4.90 1.91
C VAL A 47 3.04 -3.83 1.16
N LEU A 48 2.30 -3.02 1.91
CA LEU A 48 1.48 -1.94 1.41
C LEU A 48 1.98 -0.61 1.98
N GLY A 49 2.11 0.40 1.12
CA GLY A 49 2.39 1.77 1.50
C GLY A 49 1.23 2.68 1.11
N ALA A 50 0.84 3.60 1.99
CA ALA A 50 -0.29 4.49 1.77
C ALA A 50 0.08 5.97 1.85
N SER A 51 -0.41 6.73 0.89
CA SER A 51 -0.48 8.19 0.86
C SER A 51 -1.93 8.65 1.08
N GLY A 52 -2.14 9.92 1.43
CA GLY A 52 -3.47 10.48 1.64
C GLY A 52 -3.96 10.32 3.08
N ASP A 53 -5.26 10.11 3.28
CA ASP A 53 -5.88 10.14 4.61
C ASP A 53 -5.47 8.96 5.51
N TYR A 54 -4.99 9.26 6.71
CA TYR A 54 -4.48 8.24 7.61
C TYR A 54 -5.59 7.38 8.24
N ALA A 55 -6.79 7.92 8.45
CA ALA A 55 -7.90 7.15 9.01
C ALA A 55 -8.42 6.12 8.01
N ASP A 56 -8.53 6.50 6.73
CA ASP A 56 -8.87 5.57 5.65
C ASP A 56 -7.80 4.45 5.49
N PHE A 57 -6.53 4.78 5.67
CA PHE A 57 -5.45 3.79 5.72
C PHE A 57 -5.60 2.81 6.88
N GLN A 58 -5.95 3.30 8.08
CA GLN A 58 -6.20 2.43 9.24
C GLN A 58 -7.39 1.49 9.01
N TYR A 59 -8.45 1.98 8.36
CA TYR A 59 -9.60 1.18 7.99
C TYR A 59 -9.22 0.06 7.00
N LEU A 60 -8.48 0.40 5.94
CA LEU A 60 -7.99 -0.59 4.98
C LEU A 60 -7.08 -1.63 5.61
N ARG A 61 -6.22 -1.20 6.53
CA ARG A 61 -5.36 -2.10 7.28
C ARG A 61 -6.21 -3.14 8.02
N LEU A 62 -7.26 -2.72 8.74
CA LEU A 62 -8.13 -3.63 9.48
C LEU A 62 -8.82 -4.64 8.55
N LEU A 63 -9.31 -4.19 7.40
CA LEU A 63 -9.92 -5.09 6.41
C LEU A 63 -8.94 -6.12 5.86
N LEU A 64 -7.74 -5.69 5.46
CA LEU A 64 -6.72 -6.58 4.90
C LEU A 64 -6.18 -7.56 5.95
N ASP A 65 -5.98 -7.10 7.18
CA ASP A 65 -5.52 -7.94 8.29
C ASP A 65 -6.54 -9.06 8.56
N GLN A 66 -7.84 -8.71 8.60
CA GLN A 66 -8.89 -9.71 8.77
C GLN A 66 -8.93 -10.72 7.61
N MET A 67 -8.81 -10.25 6.36
CA MET A 67 -8.76 -11.13 5.20
C MET A 67 -7.58 -12.11 5.27
N VAL A 68 -6.40 -11.66 5.70
CA VAL A 68 -5.22 -12.52 5.83
C VAL A 68 -5.40 -13.54 6.96
N ILE A 69 -5.94 -13.12 8.10
CA ILE A 69 -6.22 -14.01 9.23
C ILE A 69 -7.20 -15.12 8.81
N ASP A 70 -8.27 -14.78 8.09
CA ASP A 70 -9.27 -15.75 7.67
C ASP A 70 -8.67 -16.82 6.74
N GLU A 71 -7.74 -16.43 5.87
CA GLU A 71 -7.01 -17.35 4.99
C GLU A 71 -6.03 -18.24 5.77
N GLU A 72 -5.27 -17.67 6.69
CA GLU A 72 -4.34 -18.43 7.53
C GLU A 72 -5.06 -19.48 8.38
N LEU A 73 -6.30 -19.21 8.79
CA LEU A 73 -7.15 -20.15 9.53
C LEU A 73 -7.63 -21.33 8.68
N LEU A 74 -7.74 -21.19 7.36
CA LEU A 74 -8.08 -22.32 6.47
C LEU A 74 -6.96 -23.36 6.43
N GLY A 75 -5.70 -22.92 6.55
CA GLY A 75 -4.55 -23.81 6.78
C GLY A 75 -4.26 -24.81 5.66
N ASP A 76 -4.72 -24.56 4.43
CA ASP A 76 -4.51 -25.41 3.26
C ASP A 76 -3.13 -25.22 2.59
N GLY A 77 -2.32 -24.30 3.13
CA GLY A 77 -0.99 -23.97 2.62
C GLY A 77 -1.01 -22.93 1.49
N HIS A 78 -2.15 -22.31 1.23
CA HIS A 78 -2.25 -21.17 0.32
C HIS A 78 -2.13 -19.84 1.06
N SER A 79 -1.70 -18.82 0.34
CA SER A 79 -1.57 -17.46 0.86
C SER A 79 -1.86 -16.47 -0.25
N TYR A 80 -2.41 -15.31 0.09
CA TYR A 80 -2.68 -14.29 -0.90
C TYR A 80 -1.42 -13.78 -1.58
N SER A 81 -1.39 -13.89 -2.91
CA SER A 81 -0.34 -13.29 -3.72
C SER A 81 -0.43 -11.75 -3.72
N PRO A 82 0.67 -11.04 -3.98
CA PRO A 82 0.65 -9.57 -4.09
C PRO A 82 -0.37 -9.05 -5.12
N ARG A 83 -0.56 -9.78 -6.22
CA ARG A 83 -1.55 -9.49 -7.27
C ARG A 83 -2.99 -9.69 -6.81
N ALA A 84 -3.24 -10.73 -6.01
CA ALA A 84 -4.57 -10.96 -5.43
C ALA A 84 -4.94 -9.81 -4.50
N ILE A 85 -4.03 -9.41 -3.61
CA ILE A 85 -4.22 -8.27 -2.71
C ILE A 85 -4.48 -6.98 -3.50
N HIS A 86 -3.72 -6.73 -4.57
CA HIS A 86 -3.91 -5.56 -5.43
C HIS A 86 -5.30 -5.52 -6.08
N SER A 87 -5.79 -6.66 -6.58
CA SER A 87 -7.15 -6.79 -7.11
C SER A 87 -8.23 -6.60 -6.03
N SER A 88 -8.04 -7.16 -4.83
CA SER A 88 -9.00 -7.01 -3.72
C SER A 88 -9.11 -5.57 -3.24
N VAL A 89 -7.98 -4.85 -3.18
CA VAL A 89 -7.95 -3.43 -2.88
C VAL A 89 -8.71 -2.63 -3.94
N LEU A 90 -8.46 -2.90 -5.23
CA LEU A 90 -9.18 -2.26 -6.33
C LEU A 90 -10.68 -2.49 -6.27
N TYR A 91 -11.11 -3.72 -5.99
CA TYR A 91 -12.53 -4.04 -5.87
C TYR A 91 -13.18 -3.26 -4.73
N ASN A 92 -12.55 -3.20 -3.56
CA ASN A 92 -13.03 -2.39 -2.44
C ASN A 92 -13.16 -0.90 -2.78
N ARG A 93 -12.30 -0.37 -3.66
CA ARG A 93 -12.39 1.04 -4.13
C ARG A 93 -13.64 1.33 -4.95
N HIS A 94 -14.14 0.35 -5.70
CA HIS A 94 -15.36 0.53 -6.50
C HIS A 94 -16.60 0.68 -5.60
N ILE A 95 -16.58 0.04 -4.43
CA ILE A 95 -17.70 0.05 -3.49
C ILE A 95 -17.63 1.28 -2.58
N ASN A 96 -16.44 1.65 -2.10
CA ASN A 96 -16.23 2.83 -1.25
C ASN A 96 -14.95 3.57 -1.66
N PRO A 97 -15.05 4.79 -2.23
CA PRO A 97 -13.88 5.57 -2.57
C PRO A 97 -13.21 6.07 -1.30
N LEU A 98 -11.99 5.59 -1.05
CA LEU A 98 -11.14 6.02 0.07
C LEU A 98 -10.11 7.05 -0.40
N TRP A 99 -9.77 8.01 0.45
CA TRP A 99 -8.87 9.12 0.10
C TRP A 99 -7.39 8.72 0.23
N ASN A 100 -7.02 7.57 -0.34
CA ASN A 100 -5.64 7.11 -0.39
C ASN A 100 -5.19 6.80 -1.80
N THR A 101 -3.90 7.04 -2.03
CA THR A 101 -3.15 6.41 -3.11
C THR A 101 -2.24 5.37 -2.50
N LEU A 102 -2.27 4.15 -3.02
CA LEU A 102 -1.60 2.99 -2.45
C LEU A 102 -0.52 2.47 -3.40
N LEU A 103 0.60 2.06 -2.82
CA LEU A 103 1.58 1.20 -3.46
C LEU A 103 1.54 -0.16 -2.80
N ILE A 104 1.38 -1.21 -3.59
CA ILE A 104 1.42 -2.59 -3.12
C ILE A 104 2.67 -3.21 -3.73
N ALA A 105 3.57 -3.65 -2.87
CA ALA A 105 4.80 -4.30 -3.26
C ALA A 105 4.83 -5.72 -2.70
N GLY A 106 5.41 -6.64 -3.43
CA GLY A 106 5.65 -7.98 -2.92
C GLY A 106 6.67 -8.74 -3.72
N CYS A 107 7.09 -9.89 -3.20
CA CYS A 107 8.02 -10.78 -3.87
C CYS A 107 7.47 -12.19 -3.84
N SER A 108 7.27 -12.78 -5.02
CA SER A 108 6.85 -14.17 -5.11
C SER A 108 8.01 -15.12 -4.75
N PRO A 109 7.74 -16.36 -4.32
CA PRO A 109 8.80 -17.32 -3.97
C PRO A 109 9.85 -17.56 -5.07
N GLY A 110 9.49 -17.35 -6.34
CA GLY A 110 10.39 -17.39 -7.49
C GLY A 110 11.33 -16.19 -7.65
N GLY A 111 11.28 -15.21 -6.75
CA GLY A 111 12.10 -13.99 -6.79
C GLY A 111 11.55 -12.90 -7.73
N GLU A 112 10.39 -13.10 -8.33
CA GLU A 112 9.74 -12.07 -9.15
C GLU A 112 9.12 -11.00 -8.24
N GLY A 113 9.65 -9.79 -8.33
CA GLY A 113 9.10 -8.63 -7.65
C GLY A 113 7.79 -8.18 -8.31
N PHE A 114 6.84 -7.75 -7.48
CA PHE A 114 5.60 -7.09 -7.88
C PHE A 114 5.55 -5.69 -7.29
N LEU A 115 5.19 -4.70 -8.10
CA LEU A 115 4.97 -3.32 -7.64
C LEU A 115 3.77 -2.75 -8.40
N GLY A 116 2.66 -2.60 -7.69
CA GLY A 116 1.40 -2.10 -8.20
C GLY A 116 1.02 -0.77 -7.56
N TYR A 117 0.40 0.10 -8.35
CA TYR A 117 -0.19 1.36 -7.95
C TYR A 117 -1.71 1.26 -7.96
N VAL A 118 -2.37 1.95 -7.02
CA VAL A 118 -3.83 2.15 -6.99
C VAL A 118 -4.12 3.56 -6.50
N ASP A 119 -4.91 4.35 -7.23
CA ASP A 119 -5.37 5.67 -6.75
C ASP A 119 -6.76 5.65 -6.10
N MET A 120 -7.22 6.83 -5.68
CA MET A 120 -8.54 7.04 -5.11
C MET A 120 -9.68 6.80 -6.12
N LEU A 121 -9.44 7.00 -7.41
CA LEU A 121 -10.41 6.84 -8.50
C LEU A 121 -10.49 5.41 -9.03
N GLY A 122 -9.67 4.49 -8.51
CA GLY A 122 -9.62 3.10 -8.96
C GLY A 122 -8.71 2.87 -10.17
N VAL A 123 -7.86 3.84 -10.54
CA VAL A 123 -6.83 3.65 -11.56
C VAL A 123 -5.73 2.76 -10.98
N ALA A 124 -5.37 1.71 -11.73
CA ALA A 124 -4.36 0.75 -11.34
C ALA A 124 -3.42 0.41 -12.49
N PHE A 125 -2.14 0.27 -12.16
CA PHE A 125 -1.12 -0.21 -13.09
C PHE A 125 0.10 -0.76 -12.34
N GLU A 126 0.97 -1.47 -13.06
CA GLU A 126 2.24 -1.99 -12.56
C GLU A 126 3.40 -1.24 -13.25
N ALA A 127 4.48 -0.96 -12.51
CA ALA A 127 5.69 -0.34 -13.06
C ALA A 127 6.94 -0.72 -12.24
N PRO A 128 8.16 -0.62 -12.81
CA PRO A 128 9.40 -0.91 -12.08
C PRO A 128 9.75 0.12 -11.00
N SER A 129 9.29 1.36 -11.13
CA SER A 129 9.38 2.42 -10.12
C SER A 129 8.06 3.16 -10.03
N LEU A 130 7.65 3.49 -8.80
CA LEU A 130 6.40 4.19 -8.54
C LEU A 130 6.59 5.20 -7.41
N ALA A 131 5.96 6.36 -7.55
CA ALA A 131 5.95 7.40 -6.54
C ALA A 131 4.55 8.01 -6.43
N THR A 132 4.13 8.32 -5.20
CA THR A 132 2.82 8.96 -4.93
C THR A 132 2.99 10.41 -4.48
N GLY A 133 1.91 11.19 -4.54
CA GLY A 133 1.90 12.58 -4.10
C GLY A 133 2.92 13.45 -4.85
N PHE A 134 3.63 14.31 -4.13
CA PHE A 134 4.70 15.14 -4.71
C PHE A 134 5.90 14.31 -5.22
N GLY A 135 6.07 13.08 -4.72
CA GLY A 135 7.12 12.18 -5.18
C GLY A 135 7.02 11.86 -6.67
N ALA A 136 5.79 11.81 -7.20
CA ALA A 136 5.54 11.57 -8.63
C ALA A 136 6.17 12.62 -9.56
N TYR A 137 6.40 13.84 -9.07
CA TYR A 137 6.96 14.94 -9.86
C TYR A 137 8.45 15.19 -9.61
N LEU A 138 8.96 14.77 -8.45
CA LEU A 138 10.31 15.09 -7.98
C LEU A 138 11.27 13.89 -7.96
N ALA A 139 10.74 12.68 -7.83
CA ALA A 139 11.52 11.47 -7.56
C ALA A 139 11.26 10.31 -8.53
N GLN A 140 10.35 10.50 -9.50
CA GLN A 140 9.95 9.47 -10.48
C GLN A 140 10.89 9.45 -11.70
#